data_AF-A0A7T3RDK2-F1
#
_entry.id   AF-A0A7T3RDK2-F1
#
_cell.length_a   1.000
_cell.length_b   1.000
_cell.length_c   1.000
_cell.angle_alpha   90.00
_cell.angle_beta   90.00
_cell.angle_gamma   90.00
#
_symmetry.space_group_name_H-M   'P 1'
#
loop_
_entity.id
_entity.type
_entity.pdbx_description
1 polymer ?
#
loop_
_entity_poly.entity_id
_entity_poly.type
_entity_poly.pdbx_seq_one_letter_code
_entity_poly.pdbx_strand_id
1 'polypeptide(L)'
;MLGINYNKIASNSVGYKSEFEMQSMDFEEFLWAKGYGQDLLDELLEHMRNSTPLNQATMNVMNELFLDYCILGGMPKVVSTYIEQKKFQGTLQLQKELIEDYKEDIKKYVKGIDKTKVLNVFNNIPVQLAKENKKFQISKVAKGAKFKDYWGCIEWLNDSGIINICQCLHTPDLPLKGNYEDDKYKVYFKDTGLLIASLDEESQEDLRANKNMNVYKGALEL
;
A
#
# COMPACT_ATOMS: atom_id res chain seq x y z
N MET A 1 13.91 -10.48 6.34
CA MET A 1 12.92 -10.14 7.38
C MET A 1 12.16 -8.95 6.87
N LEU A 2 10.87 -9.10 6.56
CA LEU A 2 10.01 -7.98 6.20
C LEU A 2 10.00 -7.03 7.39
N GLY A 3 10.22 -5.74 7.15
CA GLY A 3 10.39 -4.68 8.15
C GLY A 3 9.11 -4.33 8.90
N ILE A 4 8.37 -5.34 9.35
CA ILE A 4 7.18 -5.18 10.17
C ILE A 4 7.65 -4.67 11.54
N ASN A 5 7.12 -3.52 11.95
CA ASN A 5 7.52 -2.86 13.18
C ASN A 5 6.93 -3.60 14.38
N TYR A 6 7.66 -4.62 14.87
CA TYR A 6 7.26 -5.35 16.05
C TYR A 6 7.68 -4.56 17.29
N ASN A 7 6.72 -3.95 17.97
CA ASN A 7 6.87 -3.46 19.34
C ASN A 7 7.24 -4.60 20.30
N LYS A 8 8.51 -5.02 20.27
CA LYS A 8 9.25 -5.77 21.29
C LYS A 8 10.71 -5.94 20.86
N ILE A 9 11.51 -4.89 21.06
CA ILE A 9 12.94 -5.10 21.34
C ILE A 9 13.06 -5.18 22.87
N ALA A 10 13.07 -6.40 23.38
CA ALA A 10 13.63 -6.65 24.71
C ALA A 10 15.15 -6.49 24.58
N SER A 11 15.74 -5.75 25.52
CA SER A 11 17.17 -5.41 25.65
C SER A 11 17.65 -4.24 24.77
N ASN A 12 17.51 -3.03 25.32
CA ASN A 12 18.36 -1.90 24.95
C ASN A 12 19.82 -2.24 25.34
N SER A 13 20.56 -2.85 24.41
CA SER A 13 22.02 -2.87 24.50
C SER A 13 22.51 -1.45 24.22
N VAL A 14 23.04 -0.80 25.25
CA VAL A 14 23.60 0.56 25.18
C VAL A 14 24.90 0.49 24.38
N GLY A 15 24.80 0.62 23.06
CA GLY A 15 25.91 0.63 22.12
C GLY A 15 25.44 1.25 20.80
N TYR A 16 26.36 1.91 20.09
CA TYR A 16 26.11 2.64 18.84
C TYR A 16 25.54 1.73 17.74
N LYS A 17 24.24 1.47 17.79
CA LYS A 17 23.49 0.76 16.78
C LYS A 17 22.42 1.71 16.27
N SER A 18 22.57 2.15 15.02
CA SER A 18 21.51 2.86 14.31
C SER A 18 20.51 1.84 13.81
N GLU A 19 19.26 1.95 14.25
CA GLU A 19 18.15 1.16 13.72
C GLU A 19 17.42 2.00 12.68
N PHE A 20 17.26 1.46 11.47
CA PHE A 20 16.54 2.10 10.39
C PHE A 20 15.25 1.32 10.13
N GLU A 21 14.12 2.00 10.22
CA GLU A 21 12.84 1.45 9.77
C GLU A 21 12.74 1.67 8.26
N MET A 22 12.65 0.59 7.49
CA MET A 22 12.52 0.64 6.04
C MET A 22 11.08 0.33 5.64
N GLN A 23 10.56 1.10 4.68
CA GLN A 23 9.22 0.91 4.12
C GLN A 23 9.31 0.49 2.64
N SER A 24 8.17 0.20 2.02
CA SER A 24 8.09 0.11 0.56
C SER A 24 8.56 1.44 -0.04
N MET A 25 9.28 1.36 -1.15
CA MET A 25 9.75 2.53 -1.87
C MET A 25 8.58 3.39 -2.32
N ASP A 26 8.69 4.71 -2.21
CA ASP A 26 7.72 5.60 -2.84
C ASP A 26 7.97 5.75 -4.35
N PHE A 27 7.15 6.57 -5.01
CA PHE A 27 7.28 6.78 -6.45
C PHE A 27 8.60 7.50 -6.82
N GLU A 28 9.09 8.40 -5.98
CA GLU A 28 10.36 9.11 -6.21
C GLU A 28 11.54 8.14 -6.15
N GLU A 29 11.56 7.29 -5.12
CA GLU A 29 12.57 6.23 -4.96
C GLU A 29 12.51 5.21 -6.11
N PHE A 30 11.31 4.89 -6.61
CA PHE A 30 11.15 4.05 -7.81
C PHE A 30 11.77 4.71 -9.05
N LEU A 31 11.58 6.02 -9.25
CA LEU A 31 12.17 6.76 -10.35
C LEU A 31 13.71 6.76 -10.26
N TRP A 32 14.28 6.98 -9.08
CA TRP A 32 15.72 6.84 -8.85
C TRP A 32 16.22 5.45 -9.22
N ALA A 33 15.54 4.39 -8.79
CA ALA A 33 15.94 3.02 -9.12
C ALA A 33 15.86 2.72 -10.62
N LYS A 34 14.93 3.37 -11.34
CA LYS A 34 14.84 3.31 -12.81
C LYS A 34 15.92 4.13 -13.53
N GLY A 35 16.73 4.89 -12.80
CA GLY A 35 17.84 5.68 -13.34
C GLY A 35 17.48 7.11 -13.70
N TYR A 36 16.32 7.61 -13.26
CA TYR A 36 15.99 9.03 -13.38
C TYR A 36 16.74 9.83 -12.31
N GLY A 37 17.44 10.88 -12.74
CA GLY A 37 18.28 11.70 -11.87
C GLY A 37 17.49 12.77 -11.10
N GLN A 38 18.16 13.40 -10.13
CA GLN A 38 17.58 14.46 -9.31
C GLN A 38 17.06 15.64 -10.14
N ASP A 39 17.75 16.00 -11.23
CA ASP A 39 17.37 17.13 -12.09
C ASP A 39 15.93 17.02 -12.61
N LEU A 40 15.49 15.81 -13.00
CA LEU A 40 14.12 15.58 -13.46
C LEU A 40 13.12 15.72 -12.31
N LEU A 41 13.45 15.20 -11.13
CA LEU A 41 12.55 15.26 -9.97
C LEU A 41 12.39 16.69 -9.47
N ASP A 42 13.48 17.47 -9.50
CA ASP A 42 13.47 18.89 -9.16
C ASP A 42 12.59 19.67 -10.14
N GLU A 43 12.67 19.36 -11.45
CA GLU A 43 11.77 19.91 -12.48
C GLU A 43 10.30 19.55 -12.19
N LEU A 44 9.99 18.28 -11.91
CA LEU A 44 8.63 17.84 -11.57
C LEU A 44 8.10 18.57 -10.32
N LEU A 45 8.94 18.72 -9.30
CA LEU A 45 8.60 19.41 -8.07
C LEU A 45 8.35 20.91 -8.29
N GLU A 46 9.16 21.56 -9.11
CA GLU A 46 8.96 22.95 -9.50
C GLU A 46 7.61 23.14 -10.21
N HIS A 47 7.30 22.25 -11.16
CA HIS A 47 6.01 22.24 -11.85
C HIS A 47 4.82 22.07 -10.90
N MET A 48 4.93 21.15 -9.93
CA MET A 48 3.89 20.96 -8.91
C MET A 48 3.71 22.20 -8.02
N ARG A 49 4.81 22.79 -7.54
CA ARG A 49 4.78 23.99 -6.67
C ARG A 49 4.19 25.19 -7.38
N ASN A 50 4.54 25.38 -8.65
CA ASN A 50 4.07 26.49 -9.46
C ASN A 50 2.70 26.21 -10.12
N SER A 51 2.15 25.00 -9.95
CA SER A 51 0.92 24.55 -10.61
C SER A 51 0.96 24.72 -12.14
N THR A 52 2.14 24.50 -12.73
CA THR A 52 2.37 24.61 -14.17
C THR A 52 2.35 23.23 -14.83
N PRO A 53 1.64 23.04 -15.96
CA PRO A 53 1.58 21.75 -16.61
C PRO A 53 2.94 21.34 -17.16
N LEU A 54 3.27 20.05 -17.05
CA LEU A 54 4.40 19.47 -17.76
C LEU A 54 4.09 19.43 -19.26
N ASN A 55 5.13 19.44 -20.09
CA ASN A 55 4.94 19.22 -21.52
C ASN A 55 4.37 17.81 -21.80
N GLN A 56 3.70 17.63 -22.94
CA GLN A 56 2.99 16.38 -23.23
C GLN A 56 3.91 15.15 -23.27
N ALA A 57 5.16 15.29 -23.73
CA ALA A 57 6.10 14.18 -23.80
C ALA A 57 6.50 13.71 -22.39
N THR A 58 6.87 14.65 -21.50
CA THR A 58 7.17 14.36 -20.10
C THR A 58 5.96 13.77 -19.39
N MET A 59 4.76 14.33 -19.59
CA MET A 59 3.52 13.77 -19.03
C MET A 59 3.28 12.32 -19.43
N ASN A 60 3.47 11.98 -20.71
CA ASN A 60 3.26 10.61 -21.20
C ASN A 60 4.23 9.63 -20.53
N VAL A 61 5.52 10.00 -20.45
CA VAL A 61 6.54 9.17 -19.79
C VAL A 61 6.23 9.00 -18.31
N MET A 62 5.89 10.08 -17.59
CA MET A 62 5.55 10.02 -16.17
C MET A 62 4.31 9.16 -15.92
N ASN A 63 3.28 9.26 -16.76
CA ASN A 63 2.09 8.42 -16.67
C ASN A 63 2.43 6.94 -16.85
N GLU A 64 3.26 6.59 -17.84
CA GLU A 64 3.69 5.20 -18.04
C GLU A 64 4.47 4.66 -16.83
N LEU A 65 5.39 5.45 -16.28
CA LEU A 65 6.15 5.08 -15.09
C LEU A 65 5.27 4.95 -13.85
N PHE A 66 4.31 5.84 -13.69
CA PHE A 66 3.36 5.79 -12.58
C PHE A 66 2.45 4.57 -12.66
N LEU A 67 2.02 4.18 -13.86
CA LEU A 67 1.27 2.94 -14.08
C LEU A 67 2.12 1.71 -13.77
N ASP A 68 3.38 1.69 -14.23
CA ASP A 68 4.32 0.61 -13.90
C ASP A 68 4.51 0.51 -12.37
N TYR A 69 4.68 1.63 -11.67
CA TYR A 69 4.78 1.69 -10.21
C TYR A 69 3.49 1.21 -9.51
N CYS A 70 2.31 1.61 -9.98
CA CYS A 70 1.03 1.13 -9.42
C CYS A 70 0.90 -0.40 -9.49
N ILE A 71 1.43 -1.01 -10.56
CA ILE A 71 1.38 -2.47 -10.77
C ILE A 71 2.46 -3.19 -9.94
N LEU A 72 3.66 -2.62 -9.85
CA LEU A 72 4.82 -3.24 -9.18
C LEU A 72 4.79 -3.02 -7.67
N GLY A 73 4.32 -1.86 -7.24
CA GLY A 73 4.52 -1.36 -5.89
C GLY A 73 5.94 -0.86 -5.64
N GLY A 74 6.20 -0.59 -4.37
CA GLY A 74 7.48 -0.13 -3.85
C GLY A 74 8.33 -1.23 -3.21
N MET A 75 7.87 -2.48 -3.14
CA MET A 75 8.63 -3.57 -2.53
C MET A 75 10.02 -3.71 -3.21
N PRO A 76 11.15 -3.49 -2.50
CA PRO A 76 12.47 -3.42 -3.14
C PRO A 76 12.87 -4.68 -3.92
N LYS A 77 12.47 -5.86 -3.45
CA LYS A 77 12.71 -7.14 -4.14
C LYS A 77 11.93 -7.24 -5.46
N VAL A 78 10.72 -6.67 -5.52
CA VAL A 78 9.89 -6.64 -6.73
C VAL A 78 10.46 -5.63 -7.73
N VAL A 79 10.78 -4.43 -7.26
CA VAL A 79 11.35 -3.34 -8.08
C VAL A 79 12.69 -3.76 -8.69
N SER A 80 13.62 -4.29 -7.89
CA SER A 80 14.92 -4.78 -8.37
C SER A 80 14.78 -5.88 -9.43
N THR A 81 13.94 -6.89 -9.18
CA THR A 81 13.66 -7.97 -10.15
C THR A 81 13.17 -7.41 -11.49
N TYR A 82 12.23 -6.45 -11.46
CA TYR A 82 11.72 -5.80 -12.66
C TYR A 82 12.81 -5.01 -13.40
N ILE A 83 13.66 -4.27 -12.68
CA ILE A 83 14.75 -3.47 -13.29
C ILE A 83 15.78 -4.38 -13.96
N GLU A 84 16.18 -5.47 -13.30
CA GLU A 84 17.16 -6.44 -13.82
C GLU A 84 16.63 -7.17 -15.06
N GLN A 85 15.38 -7.62 -15.03
CA GLN A 85 14.79 -8.41 -16.12
C GLN A 85 14.18 -7.54 -17.24
N LYS A 86 13.92 -6.26 -16.96
CA LYS A 86 13.21 -5.29 -17.83
C LYS A 86 11.84 -5.79 -18.31
N LYS A 87 11.22 -6.68 -17.55
CA LYS A 87 9.93 -7.32 -17.85
C LYS A 87 9.14 -7.54 -16.56
N PHE A 88 7.82 -7.54 -16.67
CA PHE A 88 6.90 -7.89 -15.57
C PHE A 88 6.83 -9.39 -15.27
N GLN A 89 7.49 -10.22 -16.08
CA GLN A 89 7.44 -11.67 -15.89
C GLN A 89 8.00 -12.04 -14.52
N GLY A 90 7.28 -12.86 -13.76
CA GLY A 90 7.70 -13.31 -12.43
C GLY A 90 7.47 -12.31 -11.28
N THR A 91 7.20 -11.04 -11.55
CA THR A 91 6.95 -10.05 -10.47
C THR A 91 5.65 -10.34 -9.73
N LEU A 92 4.60 -10.78 -10.43
CA LEU A 92 3.34 -11.18 -9.80
C LEU A 92 3.52 -12.37 -8.85
N GLN A 93 4.26 -13.39 -9.27
CA GLN A 93 4.52 -14.57 -8.42
C GLN A 93 5.24 -14.14 -7.14
N LEU A 94 6.23 -13.27 -7.26
CA LEU A 94 6.94 -12.72 -6.12
C LEU A 94 6.03 -11.87 -5.20
N GLN A 95 5.12 -11.06 -5.76
CA GLN A 95 4.14 -10.32 -4.96
C GLN A 95 3.20 -11.26 -4.21
N LYS A 96 2.73 -12.35 -4.85
CA LYS A 96 1.90 -13.39 -4.21
C LYS A 96 2.66 -14.10 -3.08
N GLU A 97 3.93 -14.41 -3.27
CA GLU A 97 4.80 -14.97 -2.21
C GLU A 97 4.92 -14.02 -1.02
N LEU A 98 5.17 -12.73 -1.27
CA LEU A 98 5.25 -11.72 -0.21
C LEU A 98 3.93 -11.60 0.57
N ILE A 99 2.78 -11.69 -0.11
CA ILE A 99 1.46 -11.68 0.54
C ILE A 99 1.30 -12.89 1.47
N GLU A 100 1.74 -14.09 1.06
CA GLU A 100 1.71 -15.26 1.93
C GLU A 100 2.68 -15.14 3.10
N ASP A 101 3.88 -14.60 2.89
CA ASP A 101 4.83 -14.29 3.97
C ASP A 101 4.20 -13.35 5.02
N TYR A 102 3.49 -12.30 4.58
CA TYR A 102 2.74 -11.42 5.49
C TYR A 102 1.67 -12.19 6.29
N LYS A 103 0.93 -13.11 5.65
CA LYS A 103 -0.08 -13.94 6.35
C LYS A 103 0.58 -14.87 7.37
N GLU A 104 1.74 -15.43 7.07
CA GLU A 104 2.51 -16.24 8.01
C GLU A 104 3.02 -15.42 9.20
N ASP A 105 3.53 -14.22 8.94
CA ASP A 105 3.97 -13.30 9.98
C ASP A 105 2.80 -12.86 10.89
N ILE A 106 1.62 -12.58 10.31
CA ILE A 106 0.39 -12.35 11.08
C ILE A 106 0.11 -13.54 12.01
N LYS A 107 0.17 -14.78 11.50
CA LYS A 107 -0.06 -15.99 12.32
C LYS A 107 0.99 -16.14 13.42
N LYS A 108 2.23 -15.69 13.20
CA LYS A 108 3.34 -15.85 14.15
C LYS A 108 3.36 -14.78 15.24
N TYR A 109 3.15 -13.52 14.89
CA TYR A 109 3.45 -12.39 15.77
C TYR A 109 2.23 -11.76 16.44
N VAL A 110 1.03 -11.96 15.90
CA VAL A 110 -0.20 -11.50 16.56
C VAL A 110 -0.33 -12.17 17.94
N LYS A 111 -0.42 -11.35 19.00
CA LYS A 111 -0.63 -11.77 20.40
C LYS A 111 -1.68 -10.87 21.03
N GLY A 112 -2.55 -11.44 21.87
CA GLY A 112 -3.58 -10.69 22.59
C GLY A 112 -4.84 -10.35 21.78
N ILE A 113 -4.85 -10.61 20.48
CA ILE A 113 -6.03 -10.51 19.60
C ILE A 113 -6.19 -11.79 18.77
N ASP A 114 -7.39 -12.02 18.24
CA ASP A 114 -7.72 -13.21 17.46
C ASP A 114 -7.07 -13.16 16.07
N LYS A 115 -6.08 -14.03 15.85
CA LYS A 115 -5.33 -14.16 14.59
C LYS A 115 -6.24 -14.38 13.39
N THR A 116 -7.33 -15.13 13.57
CA THR A 116 -8.29 -15.40 12.50
C THR A 116 -9.00 -14.12 12.08
N LYS A 117 -9.35 -13.25 13.04
CA LYS A 117 -9.97 -11.96 12.74
C LYS A 117 -9.02 -11.02 12.02
N VAL A 118 -7.74 -10.99 12.41
CA VAL A 118 -6.71 -10.21 11.71
C VAL A 118 -6.58 -10.65 10.26
N LEU A 119 -6.48 -11.96 10.01
CA LEU A 119 -6.45 -12.51 8.66
C LEU A 119 -7.74 -12.22 7.87
N ASN A 120 -8.91 -12.26 8.52
CA ASN A 120 -10.18 -11.93 7.87
C ASN A 120 -10.18 -10.47 7.41
N VAL A 121 -9.69 -9.52 8.22
CA VAL A 121 -9.53 -8.11 7.82
C VAL A 121 -8.58 -8.03 6.64
N PHE A 122 -7.37 -8.60 6.77
CA PHE A 122 -6.34 -8.56 5.73
C PHE A 122 -6.87 -9.03 4.37
N ASN A 123 -7.54 -10.18 4.33
CA ASN A 123 -8.10 -10.76 3.10
C ASN A 123 -9.29 -9.97 2.54
N ASN A 124 -10.02 -9.20 3.36
CA ASN A 124 -11.17 -8.43 2.91
C ASN A 124 -10.82 -7.04 2.38
N ILE A 125 -9.60 -6.55 2.61
CA ILE A 125 -9.15 -5.23 2.10
C ILE A 125 -9.32 -5.13 0.58
N PRO A 126 -8.71 -5.99 -0.26
CA PRO A 126 -8.85 -5.90 -1.71
C PRO A 126 -10.32 -6.04 -2.17
N VAL A 127 -11.06 -6.98 -1.55
CA VAL A 127 -12.47 -7.25 -1.89
C VAL A 127 -13.38 -6.05 -1.62
N GLN A 128 -13.09 -5.26 -0.59
CA GLN A 128 -13.88 -4.09 -0.25
C GLN A 128 -13.48 -2.85 -1.07
N LEU A 129 -12.21 -2.71 -1.40
CA LEU A 129 -11.72 -1.65 -2.29
C LEU A 129 -12.18 -1.82 -3.74
N ALA A 130 -12.38 -3.05 -4.19
CA ALA A 130 -12.97 -3.36 -5.50
C ALA A 130 -14.46 -2.98 -5.61
N LYS A 131 -15.12 -2.63 -4.50
CA LYS A 131 -16.53 -2.21 -4.47
C LYS A 131 -16.62 -0.69 -4.41
N GLU A 132 -17.71 -0.11 -4.93
CA GLU A 132 -18.00 1.33 -4.87
C GLU A 132 -18.37 1.84 -3.45
N ASN A 133 -17.96 1.13 -2.40
CA ASN A 133 -18.26 1.51 -1.03
C ASN A 133 -17.39 2.70 -0.61
N LYS A 134 -18.04 3.72 -0.01
CA LYS A 134 -17.34 4.90 0.52
C LYS A 134 -16.57 4.63 1.82
N LYS A 135 -16.75 3.47 2.45
CA LYS A 135 -16.07 3.08 3.69
C LYS A 135 -15.85 1.58 3.79
N PHE A 136 -14.84 1.20 4.58
CA PHE A 136 -14.60 -0.17 4.98
C PHE A 136 -15.69 -0.64 5.95
N GLN A 137 -16.38 -1.73 5.59
CA GLN A 137 -17.52 -2.27 6.29
C GLN A 137 -17.11 -3.52 7.09
N ILE A 138 -16.91 -3.37 8.40
CA ILE A 138 -16.59 -4.50 9.30
C ILE A 138 -17.66 -5.59 9.23
N SER A 139 -18.94 -5.21 9.10
CA SER A 139 -20.05 -6.16 8.99
C SER A 139 -19.98 -7.08 7.76
N LYS A 140 -19.16 -6.73 6.76
CA LYS A 140 -18.91 -7.54 5.55
C LYS A 140 -17.68 -8.44 5.68
N VAL A 141 -16.83 -8.24 6.68
CA VAL A 141 -15.61 -9.02 6.89
C VAL A 141 -15.92 -10.46 7.31
N ALA A 142 -16.90 -10.64 8.20
CA ALA A 142 -17.38 -11.96 8.61
C ALA A 142 -18.82 -11.88 9.14
N LYS A 143 -19.54 -13.01 9.12
CA LYS A 143 -20.89 -13.08 9.69
C LYS A 143 -20.86 -12.73 11.18
N GLY A 144 -21.63 -11.71 11.57
CA GLY A 144 -21.70 -11.25 12.96
C GLY A 144 -20.51 -10.41 13.42
N ALA A 145 -19.63 -9.97 12.51
CA ALA A 145 -18.52 -9.09 12.83
C ALA A 145 -19.01 -7.75 13.41
N LYS A 146 -18.45 -7.37 14.56
CA LYS A 146 -18.76 -6.11 15.25
C LYS A 146 -17.51 -5.24 15.31
N PHE A 147 -17.72 -3.92 15.24
CA PHE A 147 -16.64 -2.93 15.25
C PHE A 147 -15.65 -3.16 16.41
N LYS A 148 -16.16 -3.26 17.64
CA LYS A 148 -15.35 -3.48 18.85
C LYS A 148 -14.44 -4.72 18.81
N ASP A 149 -14.80 -5.72 18.00
CA ASP A 149 -14.09 -7.00 17.94
C ASP A 149 -13.02 -7.02 16.82
N TYR A 150 -13.11 -6.08 15.87
CA TYR A 150 -12.30 -6.02 14.66
C TYR A 150 -11.46 -4.76 14.54
N TRP A 151 -11.81 -3.68 15.25
CA TRP A 151 -11.04 -2.43 15.23
C TRP A 151 -9.59 -2.65 15.67
N GLY A 152 -9.38 -3.34 16.79
CA GLY A 152 -8.02 -3.70 17.24
C GLY A 152 -7.25 -4.61 16.27
N CYS A 153 -7.94 -5.31 15.35
CA CYS A 153 -7.28 -6.05 14.28
C CYS A 153 -6.78 -5.12 13.16
N ILE A 154 -7.56 -4.08 12.83
CA ILE A 154 -7.19 -3.04 11.87
C ILE A 154 -6.04 -2.21 12.43
N GLU A 155 -6.12 -1.76 13.70
CA GLU A 155 -5.03 -1.04 14.36
C GLU A 155 -3.74 -1.84 14.37
N TRP A 156 -3.80 -3.14 14.73
CA TRP A 156 -2.61 -3.99 14.70
C TRP A 156 -1.98 -4.08 13.31
N LEU A 157 -2.79 -4.22 12.25
CA LEU A 157 -2.27 -4.25 10.88
C LEU A 157 -1.63 -2.91 10.49
N ASN A 158 -2.23 -1.78 10.90
CA ASN A 158 -1.72 -0.45 10.62
C ASN A 158 -0.38 -0.22 11.34
N ASP A 159 -0.31 -0.53 12.64
CA ASP A 159 0.89 -0.39 13.45
C ASP A 159 2.02 -1.31 12.99
N SER A 160 1.66 -2.48 12.44
CA SER A 160 2.61 -3.41 11.83
C SER A 160 3.20 -2.89 10.49
N GLY A 161 2.66 -1.79 9.95
CA GLY A 161 3.12 -1.20 8.69
C GLY A 161 2.65 -1.94 7.44
N ILE A 162 1.67 -2.83 7.55
CA ILE A 162 1.13 -3.61 6.43
C ILE A 162 0.06 -2.80 5.66
N ILE A 163 -0.71 -1.98 6.38
CA ILE A 163 -1.83 -1.22 5.85
C ILE A 163 -1.75 0.25 6.25
N ASN A 164 -2.52 1.09 5.57
CA ASN A 164 -2.82 2.46 5.95
C ASN A 164 -4.32 2.63 6.16
N ILE A 165 -4.69 3.39 7.20
CA ILE A 165 -6.07 3.81 7.46
C ILE A 165 -6.26 5.23 6.92
N CYS A 166 -7.18 5.41 5.97
CA CYS A 166 -7.55 6.71 5.43
C CYS A 166 -8.90 7.13 6.03
N GLN A 167 -8.90 8.16 6.89
CA GLN A 167 -10.10 8.66 7.54
C GLN A 167 -10.75 9.76 6.71
N CYS A 168 -12.08 9.75 6.60
CA CYS A 168 -12.82 10.83 5.96
C CYS A 168 -12.86 12.04 6.89
N LEU A 169 -12.61 13.23 6.36
CA LEU A 169 -12.76 14.48 7.11
C LEU A 169 -14.20 15.00 7.03
N HIS A 170 -14.70 15.67 8.08
CA HIS A 170 -15.98 16.40 8.01
C HIS A 170 -15.83 17.64 7.14
N THR A 171 -14.76 18.41 7.34
CA THR A 171 -14.31 19.46 6.42
C THR A 171 -12.80 19.33 6.18
N PRO A 172 -12.26 19.77 5.03
CA PRO A 172 -10.82 19.73 4.77
C PRO A 172 -10.07 20.87 5.50
N ASP A 173 -10.37 21.10 6.78
CA ASP A 173 -9.82 22.19 7.58
C ASP A 173 -9.00 21.69 8.76
N LEU A 174 -8.00 22.48 9.15
CA LEU A 174 -7.22 22.25 10.35
C LEU A 174 -8.06 22.43 11.62
N PRO A 175 -7.80 21.66 12.68
CA PRO A 175 -6.84 20.55 12.74
C PRO A 175 -7.44 19.26 12.13
N LEU A 176 -6.72 18.61 11.21
CA LEU A 176 -7.21 17.39 10.54
C LEU A 176 -7.58 16.29 11.54
N LYS A 177 -6.77 16.10 12.60
CA LYS A 177 -6.99 15.12 13.66
C LYS A 177 -8.24 15.40 14.52
N GLY A 178 -8.78 16.62 14.51
CA GLY A 178 -10.02 16.95 15.23
C GLY A 178 -11.25 16.91 14.33
N ASN A 179 -11.06 16.61 13.04
CA ASN A 179 -12.04 16.87 11.99
C ASN A 179 -12.31 15.64 11.12
N TYR A 180 -12.21 14.44 11.70
CA TYR A 180 -12.45 13.19 10.98
C TYR A 180 -13.72 12.47 11.48
N GLU A 181 -14.40 11.79 10.56
CA GLU A 181 -15.56 10.94 10.82
C GLU A 181 -15.08 9.57 11.33
N ASP A 182 -15.25 9.29 12.63
CA ASP A 182 -14.80 8.05 13.28
C ASP A 182 -15.31 6.76 12.57
N ASP A 183 -16.52 6.79 12.00
CA ASP A 183 -17.17 5.63 11.41
C ASP A 183 -17.01 5.51 9.88
N LYS A 184 -16.22 6.41 9.27
CA LYS A 184 -16.04 6.51 7.82
C LYS A 184 -14.56 6.61 7.47
N TYR A 185 -13.99 5.44 7.22
CA TYR A 185 -12.60 5.28 6.83
C TYR A 185 -12.50 4.21 5.73
N LYS A 186 -11.42 4.27 4.96
CA LYS A 186 -10.96 3.21 4.06
C LYS A 186 -9.67 2.60 4.60
N VAL A 187 -9.42 1.36 4.20
CA VAL A 187 -8.20 0.63 4.57
C VAL A 187 -7.52 0.20 3.28
N TYR A 188 -6.24 0.52 3.15
CA TYR A 188 -5.42 0.24 1.98
C TYR A 188 -4.20 -0.57 2.38
N PHE A 189 -3.70 -1.44 1.50
CA PHE A 189 -2.34 -1.93 1.69
C PHE A 189 -1.35 -0.78 1.54
N LYS A 190 -0.26 -0.85 2.29
CA LYS A 190 0.78 0.17 2.24
C LYS A 190 1.51 0.17 0.90
N ASP A 191 1.60 -0.99 0.27
CA ASP A 191 2.20 -1.18 -1.05
C ASP A 191 1.11 -1.45 -2.11
N THR A 192 1.12 -0.66 -3.18
CA THR A 192 0.15 -0.74 -4.28
C THR A 192 0.28 -2.03 -5.07
N GLY A 193 1.50 -2.51 -5.30
CA GLY A 193 1.75 -3.77 -6.00
C GLY A 193 1.18 -4.97 -5.27
N LEU A 194 1.29 -4.99 -3.94
CA LEU A 194 0.67 -6.02 -3.12
C LEU A 194 -0.86 -5.93 -3.16
N LEU A 195 -1.43 -4.72 -3.19
CA LEU A 195 -2.87 -4.54 -3.35
C LEU A 195 -3.34 -5.13 -4.69
N ILE A 196 -2.69 -4.74 -5.78
CA ILE A 196 -3.02 -5.22 -7.13
C ILE A 196 -2.83 -6.75 -7.24
N ALA A 197 -1.76 -7.30 -6.69
CA ALA A 197 -1.51 -8.74 -6.67
C ALA A 197 -2.49 -9.54 -5.79
N SER A 198 -3.25 -8.86 -4.92
CA SER A 198 -4.30 -9.47 -4.08
C SER A 198 -5.70 -9.43 -4.71
N LEU A 199 -5.87 -8.76 -5.86
CA LEU A 199 -7.12 -8.80 -6.62
C LEU A 199 -7.30 -10.17 -7.29
N ASP A 200 -8.46 -10.44 -7.89
CA ASP A 200 -8.66 -11.66 -8.70
C ASP A 200 -7.83 -11.64 -10.00
N GLU A 201 -7.65 -12.81 -10.62
CA GLU A 201 -6.73 -12.97 -11.75
C GLU A 201 -7.18 -12.19 -12.99
N GLU A 202 -8.47 -12.11 -13.27
CA GLU A 202 -9.02 -11.34 -14.40
C GLU A 202 -8.71 -9.84 -14.23
N SER A 203 -8.93 -9.33 -13.02
CA SER A 203 -8.57 -7.95 -12.63
C SER A 203 -7.09 -7.64 -12.86
N GLN A 204 -6.24 -8.60 -12.49
CA GLN A 204 -4.80 -8.47 -12.59
C GLN A 204 -4.31 -8.52 -14.04
N GLU A 205 -4.91 -9.38 -14.85
CA GLU A 205 -4.60 -9.49 -16.28
C GLU A 205 -5.04 -8.24 -17.03
N ASP A 206 -6.25 -7.72 -16.79
CA ASP A 206 -6.73 -6.49 -17.44
C ASP A 206 -5.84 -5.28 -17.10
N LEU A 207 -5.48 -5.12 -15.83
CA LEU A 207 -4.58 -4.04 -15.41
C LEU A 207 -3.19 -4.15 -16.04
N ARG A 208 -2.63 -5.35 -16.14
CA ARG A 208 -1.27 -5.54 -16.66
C ARG A 208 -1.21 -5.54 -18.20
N ALA A 209 -2.23 -6.09 -18.86
CA ALA A 209 -2.28 -6.17 -20.31
C ALA A 209 -2.79 -4.88 -20.94
N ASN A 210 -3.83 -4.27 -20.36
CA ASN A 210 -4.53 -3.12 -20.95
C ASN A 210 -4.23 -1.79 -20.24
N LYS A 211 -3.43 -1.80 -19.16
CA LYS A 211 -3.13 -0.61 -18.32
C LYS A 211 -4.40 0.13 -17.89
N ASN A 212 -5.51 -0.60 -17.75
CA ASN A 212 -6.84 -0.03 -17.61
C ASN A 212 -7.18 0.23 -16.13
N MET A 213 -6.74 1.38 -15.62
CA MET A 213 -6.99 1.79 -14.22
C MET A 213 -8.47 2.07 -13.91
N ASN A 214 -9.33 2.22 -14.93
CA ASN A 214 -10.74 2.58 -14.74
C ASN A 214 -11.57 1.48 -14.07
N VAL A 215 -11.11 0.24 -14.08
CA VAL A 215 -11.83 -0.89 -13.47
C VAL A 215 -11.75 -0.85 -11.93
N TYR A 216 -10.78 -0.12 -11.35
CA TYR A 216 -10.51 -0.11 -9.91
C TYR A 216 -10.47 1.29 -9.30
N LYS A 217 -11.36 2.17 -9.76
CA LYS A 217 -11.45 3.56 -9.26
C LYS A 217 -11.42 3.67 -7.73
N GLY A 218 -12.01 2.73 -6.99
CA GLY A 218 -12.03 2.74 -5.52
C GLY A 218 -10.74 2.29 -4.81
N ALA A 219 -9.86 1.55 -5.49
CA ALA A 219 -8.62 0.98 -4.93
C ALA A 219 -7.40 1.90 -5.10
N LEU A 220 -7.48 2.83 -6.05
CA LEU A 220 -6.40 3.74 -6.46
C LEU A 220 -6.70 5.22 -6.16
N GLU A 221 -7.74 5.50 -5.35
CA GLU A 221 -7.88 6.80 -4.69
C GLU A 221 -6.80 6.88 -3.59
N LEU A 222 -5.56 7.12 -4.02
CA LEU A 222 -4.42 7.49 -3.17
C LEU A 222 -4.28 9.01 -3.16
#